data_AF-A0A062G0G9-F1
#
_entry.id   AF-A0A062G0G9-F1
#
_cell.length_a   1.000
_cell.length_b   1.000
_cell.length_c   1.000
_cell.angle_alpha   90.00
_cell.angle_beta   90.00
_cell.angle_gamma   90.00
#
_symmetry.space_group_name_H-M   'P 1'
#
loop_
_entity.id
_entity.type
_entity.pdbx_description
1 polymer ?
#
loop_
_entity_poly.entity_id
_entity_poly.type
_entity_poly.pdbx_seq_one_letter_code
_entity_poly.pdbx_strand_id
1 'polypeptide(L)' 'IAGHNDFYDKGNDTDSNYKAISFVSPTTIEGADINIKTVGNSAGDNLVLQGVGISAKNQVKIEAKKKLLYN' A
#
# COMPACT_ATOMS: atom_id res chain seq x y z
N ILE A 1 26.37 16.77 33.46
CA ILE A 1 25.90 15.63 32.62
C ILE A 1 24.68 15.02 33.31
N ALA A 2 23.57 14.94 32.58
CA ALA A 2 22.26 14.31 32.84
C ALA A 2 21.22 15.28 32.25
N GLY A 3 20.99 15.27 30.94
CA GLY A 3 20.32 14.17 30.25
C GLY A 3 18.90 14.67 29.98
N HIS A 4 18.77 15.48 28.92
CA HIS A 4 17.53 16.08 28.45
C HIS A 4 16.56 14.95 28.11
N ASN A 5 15.55 14.74 28.97
CA ASN A 5 14.41 13.89 28.60
C ASN A 5 13.51 14.73 27.69
N ASP A 6 13.73 14.63 26.39
CA ASP A 6 12.75 15.04 25.39
C ASP A 6 11.54 14.11 25.49
N PHE A 7 10.55 14.52 26.28
CA PHE A 7 9.22 13.95 26.18
C PHE A 7 8.55 14.54 24.95
N TYR A 8 8.41 13.75 23.89
CA TYR A 8 7.50 14.09 22.79
C TYR A 8 6.07 13.83 23.27
N ASP A 9 5.40 14.90 23.70
CA ASP A 9 3.96 14.85 23.96
C ASP A 9 3.24 14.60 22.62
N LYS A 10 2.45 13.53 22.53
CA LYS A 10 1.62 13.30 21.34
C LYS A 10 0.48 14.30 21.43
N GLY A 11 0.53 15.34 20.60
CA GLY A 11 -0.51 16.37 20.50
C GLY A 11 -1.92 15.77 20.43
N ASN A 12 -2.88 16.49 21.01
CA ASN A 12 -4.25 16.02 21.18
C ASN A 12 -4.97 16.02 19.83
N ASP A 13 -5.98 15.18 19.64
CA ASP A 13 -6.73 15.06 18.39
C ASP A 13 -7.53 16.32 18.02
N THR A 14 -7.63 17.28 18.94
CA THR A 14 -8.21 18.62 18.75
C THR A 14 -7.19 19.71 18.39
N ASP A 15 -5.89 19.41 18.37
CA ASP A 15 -4.86 20.42 18.08
C ASP A 15 -4.88 20.90 16.63
N SER A 16 -4.66 22.19 16.43
CA SER A 16 -4.65 22.82 15.09
C SER A 16 -3.58 22.27 14.14
N ASN A 17 -2.51 21.69 14.69
CA ASN A 17 -1.42 21.06 13.95
C ASN A 17 -1.48 19.53 13.99
N TYR A 18 -2.56 18.94 14.51
CA TYR A 18 -2.73 17.49 14.56
C TYR A 18 -2.79 16.93 13.14
N LYS A 19 -1.86 16.03 12.82
CA LYS A 19 -1.90 15.23 11.60
C LYS A 19 -2.21 13.79 11.97
N ALA A 20 -3.40 13.32 11.60
CA ALA A 20 -3.71 11.90 11.65
C ALA A 20 -2.84 11.16 10.62
N ILE A 21 -1.82 10.44 11.11
CA ILE A 21 -1.05 9.49 10.29
C ILE A 21 -1.67 8.12 10.53
N SER A 22 -2.47 7.65 9.57
CA SER A 22 -2.90 6.25 9.56
C SER A 22 -1.83 5.41 8.89
N PHE A 23 -1.17 4.54 9.65
CA PHE A 23 -0.26 3.56 9.09
C PHE A 23 -1.08 2.51 8.34
N VAL A 24 -1.03 2.56 7.00
CA VAL A 24 -1.56 1.49 6.17
C VAL A 24 -0.52 0.38 6.17
N SER A 25 -0.85 -0.77 6.76
CA SER A 25 -0.02 -1.97 6.61
C SER A 25 -0.27 -2.54 5.21
N PRO A 26 0.71 -2.51 4.30
CA PRO A 26 0.50 -3.05 2.98
C PRO A 26 0.27 -4.56 3.04
N THR A 27 -0.59 -5.08 2.17
CA THR A 27 -0.73 -6.53 1.99
C THR A 27 0.34 -7.01 1.03
N THR A 28 1.14 -8.00 1.42
CA THR A 28 2.17 -8.57 0.52
C THR A 28 1.65 -9.84 -0.15
N ILE A 29 1.73 -9.89 -1.48
CA ILE A 29 1.54 -11.10 -2.27
C ILE A 29 2.93 -11.68 -2.54
N GLU A 30 3.19 -12.88 -2.01
CA GLU A 30 4.49 -13.56 -2.13
C GLU A 30 4.37 -14.89 -2.88
N GLY A 31 5.33 -15.18 -3.75
CA GLY A 31 5.34 -16.41 -4.53
C GLY A 31 6.64 -16.64 -5.29
N ALA A 32 6.81 -17.84 -5.87
CA ALA A 32 7.92 -18.09 -6.80
C ALA A 32 7.66 -17.37 -8.14
N ASP A 33 6.50 -17.63 -8.72
CA ASP A 33 5.97 -16.98 -9.92
C ASP A 33 4.57 -16.46 -9.61
N ILE A 34 4.31 -15.19 -9.89
CA ILE A 34 3.02 -14.54 -9.62
C ILE A 34 2.36 -14.20 -10.95
N ASN A 35 1.16 -14.72 -11.17
CA ASN A 35 0.36 -14.45 -12.37
C ASN A 35 -0.98 -13.81 -11.98
N ILE A 36 -1.20 -12.55 -12.34
CA ILE A 36 -2.45 -11.83 -12.10
C ILE A 36 -3.12 -11.59 -13.45
N LYS A 37 -4.37 -12.04 -13.59
CA LYS A 37 -5.13 -11.88 -14.84
C LYS A 37 -6.51 -11.30 -14.55
N THR A 38 -6.86 -10.20 -15.20
CA THR A 38 -8.24 -9.72 -15.19
C THR A 38 -9.05 -10.38 -16.30
N VAL A 39 -10.28 -10.77 -15.97
CA VAL A 39 -11.21 -11.39 -16.93
C VAL A 39 -12.28 -10.42 -17.43
N GLY A 40 -12.49 -9.31 -16.72
CA GLY A 40 -13.53 -8.34 -17.01
C GLY A 40 -13.36 -7.61 -18.35
N ASN A 41 -14.49 -7.23 -18.93
CA ASN A 41 -14.61 -6.66 -20.28
C ASN A 41 -15.25 -5.26 -20.29
N SER A 42 -15.88 -4.85 -19.20
CA SER A 42 -16.56 -3.56 -19.05
C SER A 42 -15.58 -2.44 -18.72
N ALA A 43 -15.97 -1.18 -18.95
CA ALA A 43 -15.10 -0.02 -18.70
C ALA A 43 -14.69 0.16 -17.23
N GLY A 44 -15.45 -0.42 -16.30
CA GLY A 44 -15.14 -0.43 -14.86
C GLY A 44 -14.20 -1.55 -14.41
N ASP A 45 -13.88 -2.52 -15.27
CA ASP A 45 -13.16 -3.74 -14.90
C ASP A 45 -11.64 -3.53 -14.89
N ASN A 46 -11.18 -2.51 -14.16
CA ASN A 46 -9.75 -2.21 -13.98
C ASN A 46 -9.13 -3.13 -12.93
N LEU A 47 -7.86 -3.49 -13.12
CA LEU A 47 -7.06 -4.02 -12.01
C LEU A 47 -6.57 -2.83 -11.19
N VAL A 48 -6.98 -2.77 -9.93
CA VAL A 48 -6.54 -1.76 -8.98
C VAL A 48 -5.79 -2.44 -7.84
N LEU A 49 -4.53 -2.06 -7.66
CA LEU A 49 -3.68 -2.53 -6.57
C LEU A 49 -3.27 -1.30 -5.75
N GLN A 50 -3.73 -1.24 -4.49
CA GLN A 50 -3.46 -0.13 -3.57
C GLN A 50 -2.95 -0.67 -2.25
N GLY A 51 -1.82 -0.16 -1.77
CA GLY A 51 -1.20 -0.67 -0.56
C GLY A 51 -0.89 -2.16 -0.66
N VAL A 52 -0.55 -2.65 -1.85
CA VAL A 52 -0.15 -4.05 -2.08
C VAL A 52 1.32 -4.08 -2.47
N GLY A 53 2.12 -4.87 -1.78
CA GLY A 53 3.46 -5.25 -2.22
C GLY A 53 3.40 -6.56 -3.00
N ILE A 54 4.15 -6.67 -4.10
CA ILE A 54 4.26 -7.93 -4.85
C ILE A 54 5.72 -8.36 -4.84
N SER A 55 6.00 -9.53 -4.28
CA SER A 55 7.35 -10.09 -4.17
C SER A 55 7.37 -11.48 -4.80
N ALA A 56 8.03 -11.59 -5.97
CA ALA A 56 8.23 -12.87 -6.64
C ALA A 56 9.70 -13.29 -6.57
N LYS A 57 9.98 -14.59 -6.42
CA LYS A 57 11.35 -15.11 -6.54
C LYS A 57 11.87 -15.02 -7.98
N ASN A 58 10.99 -15.25 -8.95
CA ASN A 58 11.33 -15.34 -10.36
C ASN A 58 10.69 -14.20 -11.14
N GLN A 59 9.38 -14.25 -11.35
CA GLN A 59 8.68 -13.28 -12.19
C GLN A 59 7.29 -12.91 -11.68
N VAL A 60 6.88 -11.69 -12.05
CA VAL A 60 5.51 -11.20 -11.91
C VAL A 60 4.96 -10.96 -13.31
N LYS A 61 3.87 -11.64 -13.66
CA LYS A 61 3.15 -11.42 -14.91
C LYS A 61 1.76 -10.87 -14.61
N ILE A 62 1.45 -9.71 -15.17
CA ILE A 62 0.14 -9.10 -15.03
C ILE A 62 -0.49 -8.91 -16.41
N GLU A 63 -1.60 -9.60 -16.64
CA GLU A 63 -2.42 -9.49 -17.85
C GLU A 63 -3.70 -8.75 -17.51
N ALA A 64 -3.78 -7.47 -17.91
CA ALA A 64 -5.00 -6.69 -17.83
C ALA A 64 -5.55 -6.43 -19.23
N LYS A 65 -6.85 -6.68 -19.45
CA LYS A 65 -7.52 -6.32 -20.71
C LYS A 65 -7.67 -4.81 -20.88
N LYS A 66 -7.70 -4.08 -19.77
CA LYS A 66 -7.85 -2.62 -19.69
C LYS A 66 -6.73 -2.04 -18.82
N LYS A 67 -6.97 -0.93 -18.12
CA LYS A 67 -5.92 -0.23 -17.39
C LYS A 67 -5.48 -1.02 -16.15
N LEU A 68 -4.17 -0.95 -15.90
CA LEU A 68 -3.56 -1.33 -14.63
C LEU A 68 -3.28 -0.04 -13.85
N LEU A 69 -3.85 0.06 -12.64
CA LEU A 69 -3.65 1.17 -11.72
C LEU A 69 -2.91 0.64 -10.50
N TYR A 70 -1.72 1.17 -10.25
CA TYR A 70 -0.85 0.78 -9.15
C TYR A 70 -0.49 2.04 -8.37
N ASN A 71 -1.05 2.17 -7.16
CA ASN A 71 -0.96 3.39 -6.34
C ASN A 71 -0.47 3.09 -4.93
#